data_AF-A0A147ERA9-F1
#
_entry.id   AF-A0A147ERA9-F1
#
_cell.length_a   1.000
_cell.length_b   1.000
_cell.length_c   1.000
_cell.angle_alpha   90.00
_cell.angle_beta   90.00
_cell.angle_gamma   90.00
#
_symmetry.space_group_name_H-M   'P 1'
#
loop_
_entity.id
_entity.type
_entity.pdbx_description
1 polymer ?
#
loop_
_entity_poly.entity_id
_entity_poly.type
_entity_poly.pdbx_seq_one_letter_code
_entity_poly.pdbx_strand_id
1 'polypeptide(L)'
;MDIVLIGLLGGLITGISPCILPVLPVIFLTAGARPAAPGKAPEVIAAKRSRPFWIIAGLVISFSVVTLLGSLLLGLLNIPQSAIRWAGVAVLLIIGVGMLFPGFEQLLEKPFQRLPRRKVGEGGNGFGMGLALGTVFVPCAGPVLAAIIVAGATGQIGIETVLLTVSFAVGVAIPLLVFALAGSKVAQRIRGFRKRERVLRIVGGVALIALAVGLAFNVPQALQRLLPDYTSGIQKDLAESEAGQSALNLGGLVTDENRDLDKCANDAEELASCGKAPSIKGIEAWLNTPGGEALDLDDLKGQVVLIDFWAYSCINCQRSIPHVVAWDEAYGDQGLQVIGVHSPEYAFEKERANVEAGIADFGIEYPVAMDNNLSTWTNYRNRYWPAHYLIDAEGTVRHISFGEGNYETTEKLMRELLEEANPDEQLPEETDVSDATPEVGSTTPETFLGSSKDRNFAGPGEYRAGEGEYEFPEQQQQDTFALDGAWTVETQYVTPTAGAGDGSKIRLDYRGQEVRTVVAGSGTIEVAVEGGGTRTIEIDGTPRSYRVVEADDPAEGVLEMTVPEGVQVYSFTFG
;
A
#
# COMPACT_ATOMS: atom_id res chain seq x y z
N MET A 1 10.98 -18.75 -8.05
CA MET A 1 9.91 -19.59 -8.68
C MET A 1 8.52 -19.04 -8.36
N ASP A 2 8.47 -18.17 -7.36
CA ASP A 2 7.27 -17.71 -6.65
C ASP A 2 6.50 -16.66 -7.46
N ILE A 3 7.18 -15.81 -8.22
CA ILE A 3 6.58 -14.83 -9.14
C ILE A 3 5.69 -15.50 -10.20
N VAL A 4 6.13 -16.64 -10.73
CA VAL A 4 5.34 -17.41 -11.73
C VAL A 4 4.09 -17.99 -11.06
N LEU A 5 4.21 -18.50 -9.84
CA LEU A 5 3.09 -19.06 -9.08
C LEU A 5 2.06 -17.99 -8.74
N ILE A 6 2.51 -16.82 -8.26
CA ILE A 6 1.66 -15.66 -7.93
C ILE A 6 0.91 -15.19 -9.18
N GLY A 7 1.61 -15.02 -10.31
CA GLY A 7 0.98 -14.66 -11.59
C GLY A 7 -0.09 -15.66 -12.01
N LEU A 8 0.21 -16.96 -11.94
CA LEU A 8 -0.69 -18.02 -12.36
C LEU A 8 -1.95 -18.08 -11.48
N LEU A 9 -1.80 -17.97 -10.16
CA LEU A 9 -2.91 -17.95 -9.20
C LEU A 9 -3.76 -16.68 -9.35
N GLY A 10 -3.14 -15.51 -9.45
CA GLY A 10 -3.85 -14.25 -9.69
C GLY A 10 -4.63 -14.25 -11.00
N GLY A 11 -4.06 -14.85 -12.05
CA GLY A 11 -4.74 -15.05 -13.32
C GLY A 11 -5.92 -16.02 -13.23
N LEU A 12 -5.76 -17.13 -12.49
CA LEU A 12 -6.83 -18.12 -12.28
C LEU A 12 -8.05 -17.50 -11.58
N ILE A 13 -7.81 -16.72 -10.51
CA ILE A 13 -8.85 -16.02 -9.75
C ILE A 13 -9.53 -14.98 -10.64
N THR A 14 -8.74 -14.18 -11.38
CA THR A 14 -9.27 -13.18 -12.32
C THR A 14 -10.12 -13.84 -13.40
N GLY A 15 -9.72 -15.02 -13.88
CA GLY A 15 -10.45 -15.81 -14.88
C GLY A 15 -11.84 -16.30 -14.45
N ILE A 16 -12.18 -16.22 -13.16
CA ILE A 16 -13.48 -16.57 -12.58
C ILE A 16 -14.28 -15.30 -12.20
N SER A 17 -13.69 -14.12 -12.38
CA SER A 17 -14.26 -12.84 -11.95
C SER A 17 -15.63 -12.55 -12.62
N PRO A 18 -16.58 -11.91 -11.89
CA PRO A 18 -17.91 -11.56 -12.40
C PRO A 18 -17.89 -10.77 -13.72
N CYS A 19 -16.80 -10.06 -14.01
CA CYS A 19 -16.60 -9.30 -15.24
C CYS A 19 -16.58 -10.17 -16.53
N ILE A 20 -16.28 -11.47 -16.41
CA ILE A 20 -16.14 -12.41 -17.55
C ILE A 20 -17.47 -13.06 -17.92
N LEU A 21 -18.34 -13.18 -16.92
CA LEU A 21 -19.62 -13.86 -17.01
C LEU A 21 -20.54 -13.30 -18.12
N PRO A 22 -20.57 -11.97 -18.39
CA PRO A 22 -21.32 -11.38 -19.51
C PRO A 22 -20.79 -11.74 -20.91
N VAL A 23 -19.49 -12.04 -21.05
CA VAL A 23 -18.81 -12.30 -22.35
C VAL A 23 -18.82 -13.79 -22.69
N LEU A 24 -18.93 -14.64 -21.66
CA LEU A 24 -18.94 -16.09 -21.72
C LEU A 24 -19.95 -16.68 -22.74
N PRO A 25 -21.17 -16.13 -22.94
CA PRO A 25 -22.09 -16.58 -24.00
C PRO A 25 -21.53 -16.41 -25.42
N VAL A 26 -20.81 -15.32 -25.70
CA VAL A 26 -20.20 -15.05 -27.02
C VAL A 26 -19.07 -16.02 -27.28
N ILE A 27 -18.26 -16.31 -26.27
CA ILE A 27 -17.15 -17.28 -26.36
C ILE A 27 -17.69 -18.69 -26.64
N PHE A 28 -18.76 -19.13 -25.97
CA PHE A 28 -19.37 -20.44 -26.23
C PHE A 28 -19.93 -20.59 -27.64
N LEU A 29 -20.54 -19.54 -28.17
CA LEU A 29 -21.14 -19.57 -29.51
C LEU A 29 -20.07 -19.55 -30.60
N THR A 30 -19.02 -18.74 -30.41
CA THR A 30 -17.91 -18.62 -31.38
C THR A 30 -16.96 -19.81 -31.35
N ALA A 31 -16.76 -20.45 -30.18
CA ALA A 31 -15.99 -21.69 -30.06
C ALA A 31 -16.77 -22.93 -30.55
N GLY A 32 -18.11 -22.90 -30.49
CA GLY A 32 -18.98 -24.05 -30.74
C GLY A 32 -19.54 -24.22 -32.16
N ALA A 33 -19.70 -23.16 -32.97
CA ALA A 33 -20.33 -23.29 -34.29
C ALA A 33 -19.90 -22.22 -35.32
N ARG A 34 -19.84 -22.60 -36.61
CA ARG A 34 -19.80 -21.68 -37.76
C ARG A 34 -21.23 -21.27 -38.14
N PRO A 35 -21.52 -19.99 -38.46
CA PRO A 35 -22.65 -19.67 -39.31
C PRO A 35 -22.34 -20.15 -40.75
N ALA A 36 -23.30 -20.77 -41.42
CA ALA A 36 -23.15 -21.13 -42.82
C ALA A 36 -23.03 -19.86 -43.67
N ALA A 37 -22.24 -19.91 -44.74
CA ALA A 37 -22.12 -18.83 -45.73
C ALA A 37 -23.52 -18.37 -46.20
N PRO A 38 -23.71 -17.08 -46.52
CA PRO A 38 -25.02 -16.56 -46.90
C PRO A 38 -25.58 -17.34 -48.10
N GLY A 39 -26.74 -18.00 -47.91
CA GLY A 39 -27.45 -18.73 -48.97
C GLY A 39 -27.40 -20.26 -48.93
N LYS A 40 -26.87 -20.91 -47.86
CA LYS A 40 -27.01 -22.37 -47.67
C LYS A 40 -27.61 -22.74 -46.31
N ALA A 41 -28.27 -23.91 -46.24
CA ALA A 41 -28.89 -24.44 -45.04
C ALA A 41 -27.89 -24.54 -43.86
N PRO A 42 -28.34 -24.41 -42.60
CA PRO A 42 -27.46 -24.27 -41.45
C PRO A 42 -26.79 -25.62 -41.11
N GLU A 43 -25.66 -25.91 -41.75
CA GLU A 43 -24.88 -27.11 -41.49
C GLU A 43 -23.75 -26.82 -40.49
N VAL A 44 -23.76 -27.54 -39.37
CA VAL A 44 -22.86 -27.34 -38.23
C VAL A 44 -21.58 -28.12 -38.45
N ILE A 45 -20.51 -27.46 -38.92
CA ILE A 45 -19.18 -28.10 -39.00
C ILE A 45 -18.54 -28.05 -37.60
N ALA A 46 -18.27 -29.23 -37.02
CA ALA A 46 -17.56 -29.35 -35.75
C ALA A 46 -16.17 -28.68 -35.81
N ALA A 47 -15.85 -27.84 -34.83
CA ALA A 47 -14.55 -27.21 -34.74
C ALA A 47 -13.43 -28.24 -34.49
N LYS A 48 -12.28 -28.10 -35.17
CA LYS A 48 -11.08 -28.93 -34.95
C LYS A 48 -10.63 -28.79 -33.48
N ARG A 49 -10.27 -29.90 -32.81
CA ARG A 49 -9.87 -29.94 -31.38
C ARG A 49 -8.72 -28.98 -31.02
N SER A 50 -7.92 -28.54 -32.01
CA SER A 50 -6.82 -27.58 -31.84
C SER A 50 -7.26 -26.11 -31.78
N ARG A 51 -8.49 -25.77 -32.18
CA ARG A 51 -8.93 -24.37 -32.33
C ARG A 51 -8.98 -23.57 -31.01
N PRO A 52 -9.44 -24.12 -29.87
CA PRO A 52 -9.40 -23.42 -28.58
C PRO A 52 -7.98 -23.04 -28.15
N PHE A 53 -6.99 -23.90 -28.41
CA PHE A 53 -5.58 -23.62 -28.12
C PHE A 53 -5.03 -22.44 -28.92
N TRP A 54 -5.42 -22.30 -30.19
CA TRP A 54 -5.01 -21.16 -31.02
C TRP A 54 -5.70 -19.85 -30.63
N ILE A 55 -6.94 -19.91 -30.12
CA ILE A 55 -7.63 -18.75 -29.55
C ILE A 55 -6.90 -18.28 -28.29
N ILE A 56 -6.52 -19.21 -27.42
CA ILE A 56 -5.77 -18.92 -26.19
C ILE A 56 -4.37 -18.37 -26.50
N ALA A 57 -3.66 -18.96 -27.45
CA ALA A 57 -2.36 -18.45 -27.87
C ALA A 57 -2.48 -16.99 -28.38
N GLY A 58 -3.54 -16.68 -29.14
CA GLY A 58 -3.84 -15.31 -29.56
C GLY A 58 -4.20 -14.39 -28.39
N LEU A 59 -4.98 -14.88 -27.42
CA LEU A 59 -5.37 -14.14 -26.21
C LEU A 59 -4.13 -13.77 -25.38
N VAL A 60 -3.30 -14.75 -25.05
CA VAL A 60 -2.09 -14.58 -24.24
C VAL A 60 -1.13 -13.62 -24.93
N ILE A 61 -0.85 -13.82 -26.21
CA ILE A 61 0.07 -12.97 -26.97
C ILE A 61 -0.46 -11.53 -27.04
N SER A 62 -1.73 -11.33 -27.40
CA SER A 62 -2.27 -9.97 -27.48
C SER A 62 -2.32 -9.28 -26.14
N PHE A 63 -2.72 -10.00 -25.09
CA PHE A 63 -2.82 -9.45 -23.76
C PHE A 63 -1.45 -9.05 -23.23
N SER A 64 -0.44 -9.93 -23.34
CA SER A 64 0.93 -9.60 -22.92
C SER A 64 1.49 -8.41 -23.72
N VAL A 65 1.32 -8.39 -25.04
CA VAL A 65 1.83 -7.29 -25.89
C VAL A 65 1.14 -5.96 -25.56
N VAL A 66 -0.19 -5.95 -25.44
CA VAL A 66 -0.96 -4.72 -25.18
C VAL A 66 -0.69 -4.20 -23.77
N THR A 67 -0.58 -5.09 -22.77
CA THR A 67 -0.28 -4.70 -21.40
C THR A 67 1.13 -4.12 -21.28
N LEU A 68 2.14 -4.76 -21.88
CA LEU A 68 3.52 -4.27 -21.87
C LEU A 68 3.71 -2.97 -22.68
N LEU A 69 3.06 -2.87 -23.85
CA LEU A 69 3.11 -1.65 -24.66
C LEU A 69 2.35 -0.51 -23.99
N GLY A 70 1.22 -0.83 -23.34
CA GLY A 70 0.42 0.10 -22.56
C GLY A 70 1.18 0.65 -21.36
N SER A 71 1.86 -0.20 -20.59
CA SER A 71 2.69 0.25 -19.46
C SER A 71 3.85 1.14 -19.92
N LEU A 72 4.48 0.82 -21.06
CA LEU A 72 5.53 1.66 -21.65
C LEU A 72 5.01 3.03 -22.09
N LEU A 73 3.85 3.07 -22.76
CA LEU A 73 3.22 4.31 -23.20
C LEU A 73 2.78 5.18 -22.01
N LEU A 74 2.25 4.55 -20.94
CA LEU A 74 1.84 5.25 -19.72
C LEU A 74 3.03 5.80 -18.92
N GLY A 75 4.17 5.12 -18.91
CA GLY A 75 5.39 5.66 -18.31
C GLY A 75 5.93 6.91 -19.03
N LEU A 76 5.71 7.01 -20.34
CA LEU A 76 6.13 8.17 -21.17
C LEU A 76 5.14 9.34 -21.14
N LEU A 77 3.86 9.05 -21.03
CA LEU A 77 2.77 10.02 -20.99
C LEU A 77 2.26 10.09 -19.55
N ASN A 78 2.74 11.06 -18.77
CA ASN A 78 2.38 11.31 -17.36
C ASN A 78 0.88 11.71 -17.20
N ILE A 79 -0.03 10.80 -17.55
CA ILE A 79 -1.48 11.00 -17.57
C ILE A 79 -2.02 10.68 -16.17
N PRO A 80 -2.83 11.56 -15.57
CA PRO A 80 -3.40 11.31 -14.25
C PRO A 80 -4.24 10.03 -14.23
N GLN A 81 -4.09 9.20 -13.19
CA GLN A 81 -4.79 7.90 -13.08
C GLN A 81 -6.32 8.02 -13.17
N SER A 82 -6.88 9.16 -12.77
CA SER A 82 -8.30 9.47 -12.91
C SER A 82 -8.77 9.47 -14.37
N ALA A 83 -7.95 9.96 -15.31
CA ALA A 83 -8.28 10.00 -16.73
C ALA A 83 -8.35 8.60 -17.34
N ILE A 84 -7.43 7.71 -16.96
CA ILE A 84 -7.40 6.31 -17.40
C ILE A 84 -8.65 5.57 -16.90
N ARG A 85 -9.01 5.78 -15.62
CA ARG A 85 -10.21 5.21 -15.02
C ARG A 85 -11.48 5.63 -15.77
N TRP A 86 -11.65 6.93 -16.02
CA TRP A 86 -12.81 7.45 -16.75
C TRP A 86 -12.85 7.00 -18.21
N ALA A 87 -11.69 6.88 -18.87
CA ALA A 87 -11.62 6.32 -20.22
C ALA A 87 -12.08 4.85 -20.25
N GLY A 88 -11.65 4.04 -19.28
CA GLY A 88 -12.09 2.64 -19.14
C GLY A 88 -13.60 2.51 -18.90
N VAL A 89 -14.15 3.32 -17.99
CA VAL A 89 -15.59 3.38 -17.72
C VAL A 89 -16.38 3.79 -18.97
N ALA A 90 -15.92 4.80 -19.72
CA ALA A 90 -16.56 5.24 -20.95
C ALA A 90 -16.60 4.13 -22.01
N VAL A 91 -15.49 3.40 -22.20
CA VAL A 91 -15.42 2.27 -23.15
C VAL A 91 -16.37 1.15 -22.74
N LEU A 92 -16.41 0.76 -21.46
CA LEU A 92 -17.34 -0.27 -20.97
C LEU A 92 -18.79 0.14 -21.17
N LEU A 93 -19.13 1.41 -20.89
CA LEU A 93 -20.49 1.93 -21.07
C LEU A 93 -20.90 1.91 -22.55
N ILE A 94 -20.00 2.31 -23.47
CA ILE A 94 -20.23 2.26 -24.92
C ILE A 94 -20.50 0.82 -25.38
N ILE A 95 -19.71 -0.15 -24.93
CA ILE A 95 -19.88 -1.57 -25.26
C ILE A 95 -21.22 -2.10 -24.71
N GLY A 96 -21.53 -1.79 -23.45
CA GLY A 96 -22.77 -2.21 -22.80
C GLY A 96 -24.02 -1.66 -23.51
N VAL A 97 -24.00 -0.38 -23.88
CA VAL A 97 -25.09 0.26 -24.64
C VAL A 97 -25.22 -0.34 -26.05
N GLY A 98 -24.08 -0.65 -26.69
CA GLY A 98 -24.05 -1.36 -27.99
C GLY A 98 -24.73 -2.73 -27.94
N MET A 99 -24.59 -3.46 -26.83
CA MET A 99 -25.27 -4.75 -26.64
C MET A 99 -26.79 -4.63 -26.43
N LEU A 100 -27.28 -3.49 -25.91
CA LEU A 100 -28.71 -3.21 -25.73
C LEU A 100 -29.39 -2.80 -27.05
N PHE A 101 -28.71 -1.99 -27.85
CA PHE A 101 -29.24 -1.39 -29.07
C PHE A 101 -28.44 -1.86 -30.30
N PRO A 102 -28.87 -2.93 -31.00
CA PRO A 102 -28.16 -3.44 -32.19
C PRO A 102 -28.05 -2.42 -33.35
N GLY A 103 -28.80 -1.32 -33.31
CA GLY A 103 -28.65 -0.20 -34.26
C GLY A 103 -27.48 0.75 -33.95
N PHE A 104 -27.02 0.80 -32.70
CA PHE A 104 -25.93 1.68 -32.26
C PHE A 104 -24.56 1.16 -32.74
N GLU A 105 -24.40 -0.16 -32.85
CA GLU A 105 -23.23 -0.80 -33.47
C GLU A 105 -22.99 -0.29 -34.90
N GLN A 106 -24.04 -0.16 -35.71
CA GLN A 106 -23.92 0.31 -37.09
C GLN A 106 -23.52 1.80 -37.19
N LEU A 107 -23.87 2.61 -36.19
CA LEU A 107 -23.50 4.02 -36.12
C LEU A 107 -22.03 4.19 -35.72
N LEU A 108 -21.55 3.38 -34.77
CA LEU A 108 -20.14 3.31 -34.36
C LEU A 108 -19.23 2.74 -35.45
N GLU A 109 -19.72 1.81 -36.27
CA GLU A 109 -18.94 1.23 -37.36
C GLU A 109 -18.78 2.15 -38.57
N LYS A 110 -19.70 3.09 -38.82
CA LYS A 110 -19.66 4.02 -39.97
C LYS A 110 -18.32 4.74 -40.16
N PRO A 111 -17.67 5.33 -39.13
CA PRO A 111 -16.35 5.95 -39.29
C PRO A 111 -15.25 4.92 -39.58
N PHE A 112 -15.32 3.72 -39.01
CA PHE A 112 -14.34 2.64 -39.22
C PHE A 112 -14.50 1.88 -40.55
N GLN A 113 -15.66 1.98 -41.19
CA GLN A 113 -15.90 1.42 -42.53
C GLN A 113 -15.10 2.13 -43.64
N ARG A 114 -14.51 3.31 -43.35
CA ARG A 114 -13.55 3.97 -44.25
C ARG A 114 -12.15 3.35 -44.22
N LEU A 115 -11.81 2.58 -43.18
CA LEU A 115 -10.58 1.80 -43.15
C LEU A 115 -10.78 0.47 -43.89
N PRO A 116 -9.82 0.04 -44.74
CA PRO A 116 -9.91 -1.25 -45.42
C PRO A 116 -9.86 -2.38 -44.39
N ARG A 117 -11.03 -2.95 -44.06
CA ARG A 117 -11.15 -4.14 -43.21
C ARG A 117 -10.44 -5.30 -43.92
N ARG A 118 -9.21 -5.63 -43.51
CA ARG A 118 -8.62 -6.96 -43.77
C ARG A 118 -9.59 -7.97 -43.15
N LYS A 119 -10.30 -8.74 -43.99
CA LYS A 119 -11.14 -9.85 -43.55
C LYS A 119 -10.25 -10.81 -42.77
N VAL A 120 -10.29 -10.76 -41.44
CA VAL A 120 -9.80 -11.83 -40.56
C VAL A 120 -10.66 -13.04 -40.90
N GLY A 121 -10.13 -13.89 -41.77
CA GLY A 121 -10.94 -14.81 -42.58
C GLY A 121 -11.77 -15.77 -41.73
N GLU A 122 -13.02 -15.95 -42.16
CA GLU A 122 -14.00 -16.93 -41.64
C GLU A 122 -13.52 -18.40 -41.75
N GLY A 123 -12.29 -18.65 -42.23
CA GLY A 123 -11.59 -19.94 -42.26
C GLY A 123 -10.39 -20.06 -41.31
N GLY A 124 -10.02 -19.03 -40.54
CA GLY A 124 -8.82 -19.02 -39.70
C GLY A 124 -8.86 -19.92 -38.46
N ASN A 125 -7.67 -20.29 -37.97
CA ASN A 125 -7.40 -21.11 -36.77
C ASN A 125 -7.95 -20.53 -35.44
N GLY A 126 -8.65 -19.39 -35.45
CA GLY A 126 -9.19 -18.74 -34.25
C GLY A 126 -8.22 -17.74 -33.59
N PHE A 127 -6.98 -17.64 -34.07
CA PHE A 127 -5.95 -16.75 -33.51
C PHE A 127 -6.37 -15.27 -33.52
N GLY A 128 -6.92 -14.79 -34.64
CA GLY A 128 -7.38 -13.39 -34.75
C GLY A 128 -8.54 -13.03 -33.83
N MET A 129 -9.38 -14.01 -33.45
CA MET A 129 -10.42 -13.81 -32.45
C MET A 129 -9.82 -13.71 -31.05
N GLY A 130 -8.80 -14.53 -30.76
CA GLY A 130 -8.01 -14.43 -29.53
C GLY A 130 -7.37 -13.06 -29.34
N LEU A 131 -6.80 -12.49 -30.42
CA LEU A 131 -6.20 -11.15 -30.39
C LEU A 131 -7.22 -10.07 -29.99
N ALA A 132 -8.41 -10.09 -30.59
CA ALA A 132 -9.46 -9.11 -30.29
C ALA A 132 -10.02 -9.24 -28.86
N LEU A 133 -10.10 -10.47 -28.34
CA LEU A 133 -10.56 -10.71 -26.97
C LEU A 133 -9.53 -10.24 -25.94
N GLY A 134 -8.23 -10.33 -26.24
CA GLY A 134 -7.16 -9.91 -25.33
C GLY A 134 -7.19 -8.41 -25.03
N THR A 135 -7.45 -7.58 -26.05
CA THR A 135 -7.54 -6.11 -25.89
C THR A 135 -8.74 -5.69 -25.03
N VAL A 136 -9.85 -6.40 -25.13
CA VAL A 136 -11.09 -6.09 -24.38
C VAL A 136 -10.98 -6.50 -22.91
N PHE A 137 -10.06 -7.41 -22.59
CA PHE A 137 -9.91 -7.97 -21.25
C PHE A 137 -9.11 -7.07 -20.29
N VAL A 138 -8.23 -6.22 -20.83
CA VAL A 138 -7.33 -5.33 -20.07
C VAL A 138 -8.05 -4.47 -19.02
N PRO A 139 -9.20 -3.80 -19.31
CA PRO A 139 -9.86 -2.91 -18.34
C PRO A 139 -10.53 -3.64 -17.17
N CYS A 140 -10.67 -4.96 -17.24
CA CYS A 140 -11.39 -5.76 -16.26
C CYS A 140 -10.47 -6.64 -15.40
N ALA A 141 -9.17 -6.67 -15.71
CA ALA A 141 -8.19 -7.35 -14.89
C ALA A 141 -7.87 -6.44 -13.69
N GLY A 142 -8.20 -6.91 -12.49
CA GLY A 142 -8.29 -6.12 -11.27
C GLY A 142 -6.95 -5.61 -10.69
N PRO A 143 -6.81 -5.51 -9.35
CA PRO A 143 -5.65 -4.91 -8.68
C PRO A 143 -4.30 -5.51 -9.10
N VAL A 144 -4.27 -6.79 -9.44
CA VAL A 144 -3.05 -7.50 -9.89
C VAL A 144 -2.51 -6.93 -11.21
N LEU A 145 -3.38 -6.59 -12.17
CA LEU A 145 -2.93 -5.97 -13.41
C LEU A 145 -2.48 -4.52 -13.17
N ALA A 146 -3.12 -3.81 -12.24
CA ALA A 146 -2.68 -2.48 -11.83
C ALA A 146 -1.26 -2.53 -11.25
N ALA A 147 -0.96 -3.52 -10.40
CA ALA A 147 0.39 -3.74 -9.88
C ALA A 147 1.41 -4.03 -10.99
N ILE A 148 1.05 -4.86 -11.99
CA ILE A 148 1.91 -5.13 -13.16
C ILE A 148 2.14 -3.87 -14.00
N ILE A 149 1.10 -3.06 -14.23
CA ILE A 149 1.21 -1.81 -15.00
C ILE A 149 2.07 -0.80 -14.25
N VAL A 150 1.89 -0.66 -12.94
CA VAL A 150 2.71 0.22 -12.09
C VAL A 150 4.17 -0.23 -12.11
N ALA A 151 4.43 -1.53 -11.91
CA ALA A 151 5.77 -2.10 -12.02
C ALA A 151 6.39 -1.96 -13.43
N GLY A 152 5.56 -1.92 -14.49
CA GLY A 152 6.00 -1.67 -15.86
C GLY A 152 6.20 -0.18 -16.19
N ALA A 153 5.54 0.73 -15.48
CA ALA A 153 5.60 2.17 -15.69
C ALA A 153 6.84 2.81 -15.03
N THR A 154 7.45 2.15 -14.03
CA THR A 154 8.68 2.59 -13.36
C THR A 154 9.95 2.39 -14.20
N GLY A 155 9.83 1.98 -15.47
CA GLY A 155 10.89 2.18 -16.47
C GLY A 155 11.85 1.02 -16.71
N GLN A 156 11.76 -0.09 -15.97
CA GLN A 156 12.52 -1.31 -16.28
C GLN A 156 11.58 -2.48 -16.62
N ILE A 157 11.41 -2.77 -17.91
CA ILE A 157 10.78 -4.04 -18.35
C ILE A 157 11.81 -5.16 -18.12
N GLY A 158 11.98 -5.56 -16.85
CA GLY A 158 12.80 -6.69 -16.45
C GLY A 158 12.20 -8.02 -16.92
N ILE A 159 13.03 -9.07 -16.94
CA ILE A 159 12.60 -10.45 -17.24
C ILE A 159 11.47 -10.87 -16.29
N GLU A 160 11.48 -10.37 -15.05
CA GLU A 160 10.48 -10.64 -14.02
C GLU A 160 9.09 -10.12 -14.38
N THR A 161 8.97 -8.87 -14.83
CA THR A 161 7.68 -8.29 -15.26
C THR A 161 7.11 -9.02 -16.47
N VAL A 162 7.97 -9.44 -17.41
CA VAL A 162 7.56 -10.25 -18.57
C VAL A 162 7.08 -11.63 -18.12
N LEU A 163 7.84 -12.31 -17.25
CA LEU A 163 7.48 -13.62 -16.72
C LEU A 163 6.18 -13.56 -15.92
N LEU A 164 5.99 -12.55 -15.09
CA LEU A 164 4.77 -12.31 -14.33
C LEU A 164 3.57 -12.08 -15.25
N THR A 165 3.72 -11.21 -16.27
CA THR A 165 2.65 -10.89 -17.23
C THR A 165 2.25 -12.11 -18.06
N VAL A 166 3.22 -12.91 -18.52
CA VAL A 166 2.97 -14.14 -19.27
C VAL A 166 2.32 -15.19 -18.37
N SER A 167 2.82 -15.37 -17.14
CA SER A 167 2.24 -16.33 -16.19
C SER A 167 0.80 -15.96 -15.83
N PHE A 168 0.53 -14.67 -15.59
CA PHE A 168 -0.82 -14.15 -15.38
C PHE A 168 -1.74 -14.41 -16.56
N ALA A 169 -1.30 -14.13 -17.77
CA ALA A 169 -2.07 -14.38 -18.99
C ALA A 169 -2.39 -15.88 -19.17
N VAL A 170 -1.44 -16.76 -18.86
CA VAL A 170 -1.65 -18.22 -18.84
C VAL A 170 -2.65 -18.62 -17.76
N GLY A 171 -2.56 -18.05 -16.56
CA GLY A 171 -3.50 -18.27 -15.46
C GLY A 171 -4.94 -17.94 -15.85
N VAL A 172 -5.17 -16.79 -16.49
CA VAL A 172 -6.49 -16.37 -17.01
C VAL A 172 -7.00 -17.31 -18.11
N ALA A 173 -6.09 -17.83 -18.94
CA ALA A 173 -6.46 -18.70 -20.06
C ALA A 173 -6.96 -20.08 -19.61
N ILE A 174 -6.52 -20.58 -18.45
CA ILE A 174 -6.88 -21.92 -17.97
C ILE A 174 -8.39 -22.06 -17.70
N PRO A 175 -9.05 -21.20 -16.88
CA PRO A 175 -10.50 -21.27 -16.68
C PRO A 175 -11.27 -21.08 -17.98
N LEU A 176 -10.84 -20.13 -18.83
CA LEU A 176 -11.47 -19.88 -20.12
C LEU A 176 -11.40 -21.09 -21.06
N LEU A 177 -10.30 -21.84 -21.06
CA LEU A 177 -10.17 -23.09 -21.80
C LEU A 177 -11.15 -24.15 -21.29
N VAL A 178 -11.23 -24.32 -19.97
CA VAL A 178 -12.14 -25.27 -19.33
C VAL A 178 -13.59 -24.94 -19.70
N PHE A 179 -13.98 -23.68 -19.58
CA PHE A 179 -15.30 -23.22 -20.00
C PHE A 179 -15.51 -23.48 -21.49
N ALA A 180 -14.61 -23.04 -22.37
CA ALA A 180 -14.77 -23.19 -23.83
C ALA A 180 -14.96 -24.67 -24.24
N LEU A 181 -14.21 -25.59 -23.62
CA LEU A 181 -14.36 -27.03 -23.85
C LEU A 181 -15.69 -27.57 -23.30
N ALA A 182 -16.11 -27.14 -22.10
CA ALA A 182 -17.39 -27.52 -21.52
C ALA A 182 -18.58 -27.00 -22.33
N GLY A 183 -18.49 -25.76 -22.83
CA GLY A 183 -19.52 -25.10 -23.65
C GLY A 183 -19.82 -25.85 -24.93
N SER A 184 -18.83 -26.44 -25.59
CA SER A 184 -19.04 -27.25 -26.81
C SER A 184 -19.93 -28.48 -26.55
N LYS A 185 -19.83 -29.11 -25.37
CA LYS A 185 -20.66 -30.25 -24.96
C LYS A 185 -22.06 -29.82 -24.50
N VAL A 186 -22.15 -28.71 -23.77
CA VAL A 186 -23.42 -28.17 -23.24
C VAL A 186 -24.27 -27.56 -24.35
N ALA A 187 -23.67 -26.81 -25.28
CA ALA A 187 -24.35 -26.18 -26.41
C ALA A 187 -24.93 -27.19 -27.41
N GLN A 188 -24.33 -28.38 -27.54
CA GLN A 188 -24.89 -29.48 -28.32
C GLN A 188 -26.10 -30.15 -27.65
N ARG A 189 -26.11 -30.19 -26.31
CA ARG A 189 -27.16 -30.87 -25.52
C ARG A 189 -28.40 -30.01 -25.31
N ILE A 190 -28.25 -28.68 -25.27
CA ILE A 190 -29.34 -27.74 -24.97
C ILE A 190 -29.74 -26.97 -26.24
N ARG A 191 -30.62 -27.55 -27.07
CA ARG A 191 -31.21 -26.88 -28.26
C ARG A 191 -31.98 -25.59 -27.90
N GLY A 192 -32.43 -25.45 -26.65
CA GLY A 192 -33.17 -24.28 -26.15
C GLY A 192 -32.31 -23.04 -25.84
N PHE A 193 -30.98 -23.17 -25.76
CA PHE A 193 -30.09 -22.07 -25.39
C PHE A 193 -30.07 -20.96 -26.46
N ARG A 194 -30.18 -21.34 -27.74
CA ARG A 194 -30.25 -20.40 -28.89
C ARG A 194 -31.53 -19.57 -28.93
N LYS A 195 -32.67 -20.07 -28.44
CA LYS A 195 -33.93 -19.29 -28.39
C LYS A 195 -33.87 -18.12 -27.39
N ARG A 196 -32.97 -18.19 -26.40
CA ARG A 196 -32.78 -17.15 -25.37
C ARG A 196 -31.57 -16.26 -25.64
N GLU A 197 -30.96 -16.34 -26.82
CA GLU A 197 -29.77 -15.58 -27.18
C GLU A 197 -29.96 -14.07 -26.98
N ARG A 198 -31.10 -13.53 -27.45
CA ARG A 198 -31.42 -12.11 -27.30
C ARG A 198 -31.55 -11.71 -25.83
N VAL A 199 -32.12 -12.58 -25.01
CA VAL A 199 -32.29 -12.35 -23.56
C VAL A 199 -30.93 -12.40 -22.86
N LEU A 200 -30.09 -13.39 -23.15
CA LEU A 200 -28.75 -13.49 -22.57
C LEU A 200 -27.86 -12.29 -22.93
N ARG A 201 -27.93 -11.81 -24.18
CA ARG A 201 -27.19 -10.63 -24.63
C ARG A 201 -27.66 -9.36 -23.93
N ILE A 202 -28.97 -9.17 -23.80
CA ILE A 202 -29.55 -8.01 -23.09
C ILE A 202 -29.18 -8.06 -21.61
N VAL A 203 -29.32 -9.21 -20.95
CA VAL A 203 -28.95 -9.37 -19.53
C VAL A 203 -27.47 -9.12 -19.32
N GLY A 204 -26.60 -9.63 -20.19
CA GLY A 204 -25.16 -9.35 -20.14
C GLY A 204 -24.83 -7.87 -20.36
N GLY A 205 -25.51 -7.20 -21.30
CA GLY A 205 -25.36 -5.77 -21.54
C GLY A 205 -25.84 -4.92 -20.36
N VAL A 206 -26.99 -5.23 -19.76
CA VAL A 206 -27.50 -4.56 -18.55
C VAL A 206 -26.52 -4.74 -17.38
N ALA A 207 -26.01 -5.96 -17.17
CA ALA A 207 -25.04 -6.24 -16.12
C ALA A 207 -23.73 -5.44 -16.31
N LEU A 208 -23.25 -5.33 -17.55
CA LEU A 208 -22.03 -4.59 -17.88
C LEU A 208 -22.21 -3.07 -17.68
N ILE A 209 -23.38 -2.52 -18.05
CA ILE A 209 -23.72 -1.11 -17.77
C ILE A 209 -23.83 -0.88 -16.25
N ALA A 210 -24.51 -1.76 -15.53
CA ALA A 210 -24.65 -1.66 -14.08
C ALA A 210 -23.28 -1.69 -13.37
N LEU A 211 -22.36 -2.53 -13.84
CA LEU A 211 -20.98 -2.57 -13.35
C LEU A 211 -20.20 -1.29 -13.67
N ALA A 212 -20.30 -0.78 -14.91
CA ALA A 212 -19.62 0.46 -15.30
C ALA A 212 -20.12 1.68 -14.49
N VAL A 213 -21.43 1.76 -14.25
CA VAL A 213 -22.03 2.76 -13.36
C VAL A 213 -21.56 2.54 -11.92
N GLY A 214 -21.54 1.31 -11.44
CA GLY A 214 -21.01 0.97 -10.12
C GLY A 214 -19.56 1.44 -9.93
N LEU A 215 -18.69 1.20 -10.92
CA LEU A 215 -17.30 1.66 -10.89
C LEU A 215 -17.18 3.19 -10.88
N ALA A 216 -18.06 3.91 -11.57
CA ALA A 216 -18.08 5.37 -11.56
C ALA A 216 -18.40 5.95 -10.17
N PHE A 217 -19.23 5.25 -9.39
CA PHE A 217 -19.64 5.62 -8.03
C PHE A 217 -18.87 4.87 -6.92
N ASN A 218 -17.81 4.14 -7.26
CA ASN A 218 -17.02 3.30 -6.33
C ASN A 218 -17.85 2.24 -5.57
N VAL A 219 -18.99 1.81 -6.13
CA VAL A 219 -19.89 0.82 -5.52
C VAL A 219 -19.23 -0.54 -5.34
N PRO A 220 -18.39 -1.07 -6.27
CA PRO A 220 -17.69 -2.33 -6.05
C PRO A 220 -16.73 -2.29 -4.85
N GLN A 221 -16.07 -1.16 -4.60
CA GLN A 221 -15.23 -0.97 -3.42
C GLN A 221 -16.08 -0.93 -2.13
N ALA A 222 -17.23 -0.26 -2.16
CA ALA A 222 -18.18 -0.26 -1.05
C ALA A 222 -18.78 -1.65 -0.80
N LEU A 223 -19.07 -2.42 -1.85
CA LEU A 223 -19.63 -3.77 -1.77
C LEU A 223 -18.59 -4.81 -1.33
N GLN A 224 -17.33 -4.65 -1.74
CA GLN A 224 -16.20 -5.45 -1.23
C GLN A 224 -15.96 -5.20 0.26
N ARG A 225 -16.23 -3.98 0.77
CA ARG A 225 -16.20 -3.67 2.21
C ARG A 225 -17.38 -4.25 3.00
N LEU A 226 -18.48 -4.59 2.33
CA LEU A 226 -19.71 -5.13 2.93
C LEU A 226 -19.84 -6.66 2.83
N LEU A 227 -19.05 -7.31 1.97
CA LEU A 227 -19.04 -8.77 1.84
C LEU A 227 -18.00 -9.37 2.81
N PRO A 228 -18.32 -10.45 3.54
CA PRO A 228 -17.36 -11.16 4.36
C PRO A 228 -16.21 -11.67 3.47
N ASP A 229 -15.00 -11.24 3.78
CA ASP A 229 -13.81 -11.43 2.97
C ASP A 229 -13.31 -12.88 3.07
N TYR A 230 -13.95 -13.81 2.36
CA TYR A 230 -13.62 -15.25 2.38
C TYR A 230 -12.23 -15.55 1.80
N THR A 231 -11.61 -14.59 1.12
CA THR A 231 -10.23 -14.65 0.64
C THR A 231 -9.23 -14.18 1.67
N SER A 232 -9.63 -13.32 2.61
CA SER A 232 -8.73 -12.79 3.65
C SER A 232 -8.16 -13.89 4.54
N GLY A 233 -8.91 -14.94 4.88
CA GLY A 233 -8.40 -16.06 5.69
C GLY A 233 -7.26 -16.80 5.00
N ILE A 234 -7.39 -17.11 3.70
CA ILE A 234 -6.34 -17.78 2.92
C ILE A 234 -5.16 -16.84 2.64
N GLN A 235 -5.45 -15.54 2.44
CA GLN A 235 -4.44 -14.52 2.22
C GLN A 235 -3.67 -14.17 3.50
N LYS A 236 -4.31 -14.27 4.67
CA LYS A 236 -3.76 -14.10 6.01
C LYS A 236 -2.95 -15.33 6.43
N ASP A 237 -3.44 -16.54 6.18
CA ASP A 237 -2.66 -17.79 6.36
C ASP A 237 -1.45 -17.85 5.44
N LEU A 238 -1.57 -17.35 4.19
CA LEU A 238 -0.43 -17.19 3.30
C LEU A 238 0.52 -16.13 3.84
N ALA A 239 0.03 -14.96 4.24
CA ALA A 239 0.84 -13.86 4.80
C ALA A 239 1.56 -14.22 6.11
N GLU A 240 0.96 -15.08 6.94
CA GLU A 240 1.50 -15.54 8.21
C GLU A 240 2.38 -16.80 8.08
N SER A 241 2.34 -17.52 6.94
CA SER A 241 3.24 -18.66 6.68
C SER A 241 4.70 -18.21 6.50
N GLU A 242 5.70 -19.01 6.88
CA GLU A 242 7.14 -18.69 6.66
C GLU A 242 7.45 -18.30 5.20
N ALA A 243 6.76 -18.90 4.22
CA ALA A 243 6.91 -18.57 2.80
C ALA A 243 6.28 -17.22 2.43
N GLY A 244 5.16 -16.84 3.06
CA GLY A 244 4.55 -15.53 2.86
C GLY A 244 5.14 -14.45 3.74
N GLN A 245 5.66 -14.75 4.93
CA GLN A 245 6.53 -13.85 5.69
C GLN A 245 7.87 -13.64 4.97
N SER A 246 8.42 -14.66 4.29
CA SER A 246 9.59 -14.48 3.40
C SER A 246 9.25 -13.69 2.13
N ALA A 247 8.01 -13.82 1.62
CA ALA A 247 7.53 -13.01 0.48
C ALA A 247 6.99 -11.62 0.89
N LEU A 248 6.66 -11.39 2.16
CA LEU A 248 6.27 -10.12 2.77
C LEU A 248 7.45 -9.46 3.50
N ASN A 249 8.55 -10.18 3.68
CA ASN A 249 9.90 -9.63 3.86
C ASN A 249 10.36 -8.86 2.61
N LEU A 250 9.56 -8.84 1.53
CA LEU A 250 9.65 -7.94 0.37
C LEU A 250 8.72 -6.71 0.50
N GLY A 251 8.57 -6.14 1.70
CA GLY A 251 7.87 -4.87 1.96
C GLY A 251 8.66 -3.64 1.50
N GLY A 252 9.18 -3.68 0.29
CA GLY A 252 9.83 -2.59 -0.41
C GLY A 252 10.03 -3.04 -1.85
N LEU A 253 9.76 -2.16 -2.81
CA LEU A 253 10.10 -2.42 -4.20
C LEU A 253 11.59 -2.77 -4.25
N VAL A 254 11.93 -4.02 -4.58
CA VAL A 254 13.34 -4.42 -4.75
C VAL A 254 13.82 -3.84 -6.06
N THR A 255 14.83 -2.98 -5.98
CA THR A 255 15.47 -2.32 -7.11
C THR A 255 16.91 -2.81 -7.25
N ASP A 256 17.62 -2.35 -8.27
CA ASP A 256 19.07 -2.55 -8.35
C ASP A 256 19.81 -1.83 -7.20
N GLU A 257 19.26 -0.74 -6.66
CA GLU A 257 19.91 0.07 -5.62
C GLU A 257 19.79 -0.53 -4.21
N ASN A 258 18.74 -1.31 -3.92
CA ASN A 258 18.41 -1.70 -2.52
C ASN A 258 18.34 -3.22 -2.27
N ARG A 259 18.62 -4.04 -3.28
CA ARG A 259 18.57 -5.52 -3.18
C ARG A 259 19.59 -6.16 -2.26
N ASP A 260 20.61 -5.39 -1.91
CA ASP A 260 21.73 -5.87 -1.11
C ASP A 260 21.55 -5.51 0.38
N LEU A 261 20.57 -4.66 0.72
CA LEU A 261 20.28 -4.29 2.12
C LEU A 261 19.89 -5.52 2.96
N ASP A 262 19.32 -6.54 2.32
CA ASP A 262 18.92 -7.84 2.86
C ASP A 262 20.11 -8.63 3.46
N LYS A 263 21.34 -8.24 3.12
CA LYS A 263 22.56 -8.86 3.64
C LYS A 263 22.88 -8.41 5.06
N CYS A 264 22.35 -7.26 5.50
CA CYS A 264 22.45 -6.80 6.87
C CYS A 264 21.37 -7.47 7.70
N ALA A 265 21.76 -8.08 8.82
CA ALA A 265 20.80 -8.47 9.84
C ALA A 265 20.40 -7.23 10.65
N ASN A 266 19.15 -7.19 11.11
CA ASN A 266 18.70 -6.16 12.04
C ASN A 266 19.49 -6.27 13.35
N ASP A 267 19.97 -5.14 13.86
CA ASP A 267 20.67 -5.03 15.16
C ASP A 267 21.90 -5.94 15.27
N ALA A 268 22.63 -6.13 14.17
CA ALA A 268 23.87 -6.89 14.17
C ALA A 268 24.94 -6.20 15.05
N GLU A 269 25.64 -6.99 15.88
CA GLU A 269 26.73 -6.50 16.75
C GLU A 269 28.06 -6.25 16.02
N GLU A 270 28.14 -6.60 14.73
CA GLU A 270 29.33 -6.49 13.89
C GLU A 270 28.97 -5.82 12.55
N LEU A 271 29.93 -5.11 11.95
CA LEU A 271 29.77 -4.50 10.64
C LEU A 271 29.56 -5.56 9.55
N ALA A 272 28.55 -5.37 8.72
CA ALA A 272 28.28 -6.15 7.53
C ALA A 272 28.62 -5.33 6.26
N SER A 273 28.39 -5.88 5.06
CA SER A 273 28.49 -5.14 3.80
C SER A 273 27.26 -5.40 2.95
N CYS A 274 26.39 -4.40 2.88
CA CYS A 274 25.00 -4.54 2.46
C CYS A 274 24.70 -3.73 1.19
N GLY A 275 25.73 -3.57 0.36
CA GLY A 275 25.67 -2.85 -0.90
C GLY A 275 25.80 -1.34 -0.74
N LYS A 276 25.87 -0.64 -1.87
CA LYS A 276 25.92 0.83 -1.90
C LYS A 276 24.63 1.39 -1.30
N ALA A 277 24.74 2.45 -0.51
CA ALA A 277 23.59 3.17 0.01
C ALA A 277 22.63 3.57 -1.13
N PRO A 278 21.32 3.23 -1.04
CA PRO A 278 20.33 3.72 -1.97
C PRO A 278 20.30 5.24 -1.95
N SER A 279 19.97 5.85 -3.09
CA SER A 279 19.90 7.32 -3.16
C SER A 279 18.70 7.88 -2.40
N ILE A 280 18.89 9.07 -1.81
CA ILE A 280 17.81 9.87 -1.21
C ILE A 280 17.03 10.54 -2.34
N LYS A 281 15.75 10.19 -2.49
CA LYS A 281 14.92 10.55 -3.66
C LYS A 281 13.54 11.04 -3.23
N GLY A 282 12.96 11.91 -4.05
CA GLY A 282 11.57 12.36 -3.86
C GLY A 282 11.35 13.25 -2.64
N ILE A 283 12.43 13.87 -2.14
CA ILE A 283 12.39 14.81 -1.02
C ILE A 283 11.72 16.11 -1.45
N GLU A 284 10.73 16.54 -0.67
CA GLU A 284 9.97 17.76 -0.93
C GLU A 284 10.76 19.02 -0.55
N ALA A 285 11.43 18.97 0.59
CA ALA A 285 12.23 20.07 1.12
C ALA A 285 13.38 19.54 1.97
N TRP A 286 14.48 20.28 1.96
CA TRP A 286 15.60 20.10 2.89
C TRP A 286 15.58 21.22 3.93
N LEU A 287 15.78 20.84 5.19
CA LEU A 287 15.88 21.70 6.35
C LEU A 287 17.29 21.54 6.93
N ASN A 288 17.80 22.57 7.62
CA ASN A 288 19.15 22.59 8.17
C ASN A 288 20.28 22.35 7.13
N THR A 289 20.04 22.63 5.85
CA THR A 289 21.08 22.67 4.82
C THR A 289 21.30 24.10 4.32
N PRO A 290 22.54 24.45 3.87
CA PRO A 290 22.82 25.76 3.28
C PRO A 290 21.85 26.07 2.13
N GLY A 291 21.04 27.12 2.28
CA GLY A 291 20.08 27.53 1.26
C GLY A 291 18.91 26.57 1.00
N GLY A 292 18.75 25.52 1.82
CA GLY A 292 17.78 24.45 1.57
C GLY A 292 18.15 23.55 0.37
N GLU A 293 19.45 23.49 0.04
CA GLU A 293 19.97 22.64 -1.02
C GLU A 293 19.91 21.16 -0.64
N ALA A 294 19.74 20.31 -1.67
CA ALA A 294 19.69 18.87 -1.48
C ALA A 294 21.09 18.30 -1.28
N LEU A 295 21.21 17.31 -0.40
CA LEU A 295 22.43 16.54 -0.22
C LEU A 295 22.41 15.27 -1.08
N ASP A 296 23.45 15.06 -1.88
CA ASP A 296 23.72 13.81 -2.58
C ASP A 296 24.72 12.98 -1.77
N LEU A 297 24.43 11.70 -1.58
CA LEU A 297 25.33 10.78 -0.88
C LEU A 297 26.68 10.63 -1.59
N ASP A 298 26.73 10.81 -2.91
CA ASP A 298 28.00 10.76 -3.65
C ASP A 298 28.94 11.94 -3.30
N ASP A 299 28.40 13.07 -2.80
CA ASP A 299 29.17 14.22 -2.33
C ASP A 299 29.73 14.04 -0.90
N LEU A 300 29.19 13.07 -0.14
CA LEU A 300 29.58 12.76 1.23
C LEU A 300 30.64 11.65 1.31
N LYS A 301 31.22 11.23 0.18
CA LYS A 301 32.29 10.23 0.18
C LYS A 301 33.50 10.70 0.98
N GLY A 302 34.02 9.81 1.81
CA GLY A 302 35.05 10.13 2.80
C GLY A 302 34.50 10.40 4.20
N GLN A 303 33.19 10.57 4.35
CA GLN A 303 32.51 10.71 5.65
C GLN A 303 31.71 9.45 5.97
N VAL A 304 31.56 9.16 7.26
CA VAL A 304 30.60 8.17 7.74
C VAL A 304 29.23 8.84 7.78
N VAL A 305 28.21 8.21 7.21
CA VAL A 305 26.87 8.80 7.13
C VAL A 305 25.88 7.97 7.95
N LEU A 306 25.13 8.62 8.83
CA LEU A 306 23.99 8.03 9.53
C LEU A 306 22.69 8.55 8.91
N ILE A 307 21.90 7.64 8.32
CA ILE A 307 20.52 7.94 7.92
C ILE A 307 19.60 7.57 9.08
N ASP A 308 18.91 8.56 9.64
CA ASP A 308 17.92 8.38 10.70
C ASP A 308 16.50 8.62 10.15
N PHE A 309 15.67 7.58 10.11
CA PHE A 309 14.25 7.71 9.74
C PHE A 309 13.41 7.99 10.98
N TRP A 310 12.77 9.16 11.00
CA TRP A 310 12.00 9.61 12.14
C TRP A 310 10.69 10.30 11.75
N ALA A 311 9.80 10.45 12.73
CA ALA A 311 8.59 11.27 12.65
C ALA A 311 8.44 12.02 13.98
N TYR A 312 8.14 13.31 13.93
CA TYR A 312 8.25 14.16 15.12
C TYR A 312 7.22 13.80 16.21
N SER A 313 6.05 13.26 15.84
CA SER A 313 5.02 12.87 16.81
C SER A 313 5.18 11.45 17.36
N CYS A 314 6.11 10.65 16.81
CA CYS A 314 6.37 9.27 17.22
C CYS A 314 7.20 9.22 18.51
N ILE A 315 6.65 8.65 19.60
CA ILE A 315 7.35 8.63 20.90
C ILE A 315 8.69 7.89 20.86
N ASN A 316 8.76 6.79 20.11
CA ASN A 316 9.99 6.01 19.99
C ASN A 316 11.09 6.85 19.35
N CYS A 317 10.72 7.67 18.35
CA CYS A 317 11.64 8.64 17.76
C CYS A 317 12.05 9.70 18.78
N GLN A 318 11.11 10.24 19.57
CA GLN A 318 11.42 11.27 20.58
C GLN A 318 12.42 10.77 21.64
N ARG A 319 12.42 9.48 21.98
CA ARG A 319 13.40 8.88 22.90
C ARG A 319 14.73 8.54 22.22
N SER A 320 14.71 8.19 20.94
CA SER A 320 15.91 7.91 20.13
C SER A 320 16.68 9.18 19.70
N ILE A 321 15.97 10.26 19.38
CA ILE A 321 16.57 11.49 18.84
C ILE A 321 17.65 12.09 19.75
N PRO A 322 17.50 12.14 21.10
CA PRO A 322 18.57 12.60 21.98
C PRO A 322 19.91 11.87 21.79
N HIS A 323 19.89 10.55 21.51
CA HIS A 323 21.10 9.79 21.20
C HIS A 323 21.70 10.24 19.86
N VAL A 324 20.86 10.41 18.83
CA VAL A 324 21.30 10.84 17.50
C VAL A 324 21.87 12.27 17.52
N VAL A 325 21.25 13.18 18.26
CA VAL A 325 21.76 14.55 18.48
C VAL A 325 23.10 14.50 19.20
N ALA A 326 23.25 13.68 20.24
CA ALA A 326 24.52 13.54 20.94
C ALA A 326 25.62 12.97 20.03
N TRP A 327 25.31 12.03 19.13
CA TRP A 327 26.26 11.52 18.15
C TRP A 327 26.67 12.58 17.12
N ASP A 328 25.71 13.37 16.61
CA ASP A 328 26.01 14.47 15.69
C ASP A 328 26.93 15.51 16.34
N GLU A 329 26.64 15.92 17.58
CA GLU A 329 27.48 16.84 18.36
C GLU A 329 28.86 16.27 18.67
N ALA A 330 28.94 14.98 19.01
CA ALA A 330 30.19 14.33 19.42
C ALA A 330 31.10 13.95 18.26
N TYR A 331 30.55 13.63 17.09
CA TYR A 331 31.31 13.03 15.98
C TYR A 331 31.25 13.82 14.67
N GLY A 332 30.44 14.89 14.58
CA GLY A 332 30.30 15.69 13.36
C GLY A 332 31.64 16.24 12.86
N ASP A 333 32.46 16.78 13.77
CA ASP A 333 33.81 17.29 13.46
C ASP A 333 34.82 16.17 13.16
N GLN A 334 34.51 14.92 13.53
CA GLN A 334 35.37 13.73 13.35
C GLN A 334 35.05 12.98 12.04
N GLY A 335 34.08 13.48 11.25
CA GLY A 335 33.74 12.92 9.95
C GLY A 335 32.41 12.17 9.91
N LEU A 336 31.57 12.28 10.95
CA LEU A 336 30.18 11.84 10.89
C LEU A 336 29.31 12.88 10.18
N GLN A 337 28.40 12.42 9.33
CA GLN A 337 27.30 13.23 8.80
C GLN A 337 25.97 12.54 9.12
N VAL A 338 25.16 13.15 9.99
CA VAL A 338 23.80 12.68 10.24
C VAL A 338 22.85 13.29 9.20
N ILE A 339 21.90 12.51 8.69
CA ILE A 339 20.79 12.98 7.85
C ILE A 339 19.49 12.39 8.42
N GLY A 340 18.65 13.26 8.97
CA GLY A 340 17.32 12.89 9.43
C GLY A 340 16.32 12.84 8.27
N VAL A 341 15.88 11.66 7.86
CA VAL A 341 14.82 11.48 6.86
C VAL A 341 13.46 11.49 7.56
N HIS A 342 12.86 12.67 7.66
CA HIS A 342 11.53 12.84 8.23
C HIS A 342 10.47 12.22 7.30
N SER A 343 9.94 11.06 7.70
CA SER A 343 8.94 10.30 6.96
C SER A 343 7.61 10.33 7.72
N PRO A 344 6.58 11.04 7.23
CA PRO A 344 5.38 11.33 8.01
C PRO A 344 4.49 10.09 8.18
N GLU A 345 4.07 9.84 9.41
CA GLU A 345 3.04 8.86 9.79
C GLU A 345 1.62 9.45 9.62
N TYR A 346 1.45 10.73 9.94
CA TYR A 346 0.19 11.46 9.87
C TYR A 346 0.20 12.56 8.81
N ALA A 347 -0.99 12.99 8.38
CA ALA A 347 -1.10 14.02 7.35
C ALA A 347 -0.53 15.38 7.80
N PHE A 348 -0.72 15.75 9.07
CA PHE A 348 -0.21 16.99 9.63
C PHE A 348 1.33 17.03 9.68
N GLU A 349 2.00 15.88 9.66
CA GLU A 349 3.46 15.79 9.67
C GLU A 349 4.07 16.11 8.30
N LYS A 350 3.25 16.22 7.25
CA LYS A 350 3.69 16.70 5.93
C LYS A 350 3.92 18.20 5.91
N GLU A 351 3.35 18.93 6.87
CA GLU A 351 3.44 20.38 6.90
C GLU A 351 4.81 20.81 7.41
N ARG A 352 5.57 21.51 6.54
CA ARG A 352 6.92 21.97 6.83
C ARG A 352 7.06 22.72 8.16
N ALA A 353 6.12 23.61 8.47
CA ALA A 353 6.17 24.40 9.71
C ALA A 353 6.08 23.52 10.97
N ASN A 354 5.34 22.40 10.90
CA ASN A 354 5.20 21.47 12.01
C ASN A 354 6.51 20.68 12.22
N VAL A 355 7.15 20.28 11.12
CA VAL A 355 8.47 19.62 11.15
C VAL A 355 9.55 20.57 11.68
N GLU A 356 9.58 21.82 11.23
CA GLU A 356 10.52 22.85 11.73
C GLU A 356 10.34 23.10 13.24
N ALA A 357 9.10 23.07 13.75
CA ALA A 357 8.85 23.16 15.19
C ALA A 357 9.39 21.94 15.94
N GLY A 358 9.16 20.72 15.42
CA GLY A 358 9.72 19.50 16.01
C GLY A 358 11.25 19.48 16.02
N ILE A 359 11.89 19.90 14.91
CA ILE A 359 13.35 20.05 14.82
C ILE A 359 13.87 20.96 15.93
N ALA A 360 13.23 22.12 16.14
CA ALA A 360 13.62 23.06 17.19
C ALA A 360 13.41 22.49 18.60
N ASP A 361 12.29 21.80 18.84
CA ASP A 361 11.97 21.20 20.15
C ASP A 361 12.95 20.09 20.53
N PHE A 362 13.45 19.34 19.56
CA PHE A 362 14.42 18.26 19.78
C PHE A 362 15.88 18.68 19.68
N GLY A 363 16.17 19.95 19.37
CA GLY A 363 17.56 20.42 19.21
C GLY A 363 18.28 19.82 18.01
N ILE A 364 17.54 19.47 16.94
CA ILE A 364 18.13 18.88 15.74
C ILE A 364 18.81 19.98 14.92
N GLU A 365 20.15 19.94 14.83
CA GLU A 365 20.94 20.85 13.99
C GLU A 365 21.42 20.21 12.68
N TYR A 366 21.48 18.88 12.61
CA TYR A 366 21.84 18.15 11.40
C TYR A 366 20.81 18.31 10.26
N PRO A 367 21.22 18.07 8.99
CA PRO A 367 20.34 18.08 7.83
C PRO A 367 19.10 17.19 7.96
N VAL A 368 17.93 17.73 7.61
CA VAL A 368 16.66 16.99 7.60
C VAL A 368 16.03 16.98 6.21
N ALA A 369 15.70 15.80 5.71
CA ALA A 369 15.03 15.58 4.44
C ALA A 369 13.54 15.25 4.65
N MET A 370 12.62 16.07 4.13
CA MET A 370 11.19 15.82 4.21
C MET A 370 10.71 14.83 3.14
N ASP A 371 10.50 13.57 3.51
CA ASP A 371 10.07 12.49 2.62
C ASP A 371 8.53 12.31 2.61
N ASN A 372 7.80 13.37 2.25
CA ASN A 372 6.33 13.42 2.31
C ASN A 372 5.61 12.39 1.42
N ASN A 373 6.31 11.83 0.43
CA ASN A 373 5.81 10.80 -0.48
C ASN A 373 6.33 9.39 -0.16
N LEU A 374 7.07 9.22 0.94
CA LEU A 374 7.70 7.95 1.35
C LEU A 374 8.57 7.34 0.24
N SER A 375 9.18 8.18 -0.59
CA SER A 375 9.99 7.76 -1.73
C SER A 375 11.35 7.24 -1.28
N THR A 376 12.00 7.95 -0.35
CA THR A 376 13.27 7.52 0.26
C THR A 376 13.01 6.35 1.22
N TRP A 377 11.98 6.43 2.05
CA TRP A 377 11.49 5.34 2.90
C TRP A 377 11.33 4.04 2.11
N THR A 378 10.65 4.09 0.96
CA THR A 378 10.46 2.93 0.08
C THR A 378 11.77 2.48 -0.55
N ASN A 379 12.64 3.42 -0.98
CA ASN A 379 13.91 3.08 -1.60
C ASN A 379 14.87 2.37 -0.63
N TYR A 380 14.86 2.76 0.64
CA TYR A 380 15.62 2.12 1.72
C TYR A 380 14.95 0.85 2.28
N ARG A 381 13.76 0.50 1.76
CA ARG A 381 12.95 -0.64 2.23
C ARG A 381 12.61 -0.56 3.72
N ASN A 382 12.55 0.65 4.27
CA ASN A 382 12.26 0.87 5.68
C ASN A 382 10.80 0.52 6.01
N ARG A 383 10.54 0.18 7.28
CA ARG A 383 9.21 -0.18 7.81
C ARG A 383 8.94 0.33 9.22
N TYR A 384 9.93 0.91 9.89
CA TYR A 384 9.88 1.22 11.30
C TYR A 384 10.30 2.66 11.57
N TRP A 385 9.75 3.19 12.66
CA TRP A 385 10.12 4.45 13.27
C TRP A 385 10.54 4.17 14.73
N PRO A 386 11.76 4.54 15.16
CA PRO A 386 12.88 5.02 14.34
C PRO A 386 13.52 3.88 13.52
N ALA A 387 14.42 4.24 12.59
CA ALA A 387 15.29 3.29 11.91
C ALA A 387 16.59 3.95 11.47
N HIS A 388 17.71 3.27 11.69
CA HIS A 388 19.04 3.77 11.43
C HIS A 388 19.75 2.94 10.35
N TYR A 389 20.39 3.61 9.41
CA TYR A 389 21.27 2.99 8.41
C TYR A 389 22.63 3.67 8.46
N LEU A 390 23.64 2.91 8.84
CA LEU A 390 25.01 3.39 8.94
C LEU A 390 25.79 3.06 7.67
N ILE A 391 26.41 4.08 7.09
CA ILE A 391 27.09 4.05 5.80
C ILE A 391 28.56 4.43 6.01
N ASP A 392 29.48 3.66 5.43
CA ASP A 392 30.93 3.96 5.49
C ASP A 392 31.37 5.06 4.52
N ALA A 393 32.64 5.45 4.62
CA ALA A 393 33.28 6.47 3.80
C ALA A 393 33.25 6.16 2.29
N GLU A 394 33.13 4.89 1.90
CA GLU A 394 32.98 4.44 0.51
C GLU A 394 31.52 4.54 0.00
N GLY A 395 30.56 4.83 0.87
CA GLY A 395 29.14 4.90 0.55
C GLY A 395 28.43 3.54 0.58
N THR A 396 28.96 2.56 1.33
CA THR A 396 28.39 1.23 1.51
C THR A 396 27.62 1.16 2.82
N VAL A 397 26.43 0.56 2.83
CA VAL A 397 25.68 0.31 4.06
C VAL A 397 26.37 -0.81 4.85
N ARG A 398 26.70 -0.53 6.10
CA ARG A 398 27.45 -1.44 6.98
C ARG A 398 26.67 -1.93 8.18
N HIS A 399 25.66 -1.20 8.62
CA HIS A 399 24.78 -1.60 9.71
C HIS A 399 23.37 -1.04 9.51
N ILE A 400 22.36 -1.79 9.95
CA ILE A 400 20.95 -1.41 9.93
C ILE A 400 20.35 -1.77 11.29
N SER A 401 19.68 -0.80 11.92
CA SER A 401 18.94 -0.98 13.17
C SER A 401 17.51 -0.49 12.98
N PHE A 402 16.54 -1.34 13.32
CA PHE A 402 15.11 -1.06 13.21
C PHE A 402 14.46 -1.00 14.57
N GLY A 403 13.72 0.07 14.82
CA GLY A 403 13.07 0.32 16.10
C GLY A 403 13.97 1.05 17.08
N GLU A 404 13.45 1.21 18.29
CA GLU A 404 14.10 1.92 19.39
C GLU A 404 15.09 1.02 20.13
N GLY A 405 16.20 1.60 20.58
CA GLY A 405 17.25 0.92 21.36
C GLY A 405 18.52 0.64 20.56
N ASN A 406 19.34 -0.29 21.07
CA ASN A 406 20.61 -0.71 20.47
C ASN A 406 21.62 0.45 20.24
N TYR A 407 21.54 1.50 21.07
CA TYR A 407 22.33 2.72 20.93
C TYR A 407 23.83 2.46 21.14
N GLU A 408 24.20 1.74 22.19
CA GLU A 408 25.60 1.39 22.51
C GLU A 408 26.28 0.64 21.35
N THR A 409 25.62 -0.37 20.80
CA THR A 409 26.12 -1.13 19.65
C THR A 409 26.26 -0.24 18.41
N THR A 410 25.23 0.56 18.12
CA THR A 410 25.23 1.45 16.94
C THR A 410 26.36 2.47 17.02
N GLU A 411 26.57 3.07 18.20
CA GLU A 411 27.65 4.01 18.46
C GLU A 411 29.02 3.34 18.33
N LYS A 412 29.21 2.15 18.91
CA LYS A 412 30.45 1.40 18.76
C LYS A 412 30.80 1.14 17.30
N LEU A 413 29.83 0.69 16.49
CA LEU A 413 30.02 0.42 15.06
C LEU A 413 30.28 1.72 14.28
N MET A 414 29.64 2.82 14.65
CA MET A 414 29.89 4.15 14.09
C MET A 414 31.33 4.60 14.36
N ARG A 415 31.82 4.44 15.60
CA ARG A 415 33.21 4.77 15.97
C ARG A 415 34.21 3.91 15.21
N GLU A 416 33.94 2.62 15.03
CA GLU A 416 34.77 1.73 14.21
C GLU A 416 34.89 2.25 12.76
N LEU A 417 33.78 2.69 12.15
CA LEU A 417 33.81 3.27 10.80
C LEU A 417 34.54 4.62 10.74
N LEU A 418 34.42 5.45 11.78
CA LEU A 418 35.14 6.73 11.85
C LEU A 418 36.65 6.50 11.96
N GLU A 419 37.09 5.52 12.75
CA GLU A 419 38.49 5.10 12.83
C GLU A 419 38.98 4.46 11.52
N GLU A 420 38.15 3.68 10.82
CA GLU A 420 38.45 3.16 9.48
C GLU A 420 38.66 4.29 8.46
N ALA A 421 37.81 5.32 8.52
CA ALA A 421 37.84 6.46 7.60
C ALA A 421 39.03 7.42 7.87
N ASN A 422 39.37 7.66 9.13
CA ASN A 422 40.47 8.52 9.54
C ASN A 422 41.25 7.94 10.74
N PRO A 423 42.23 7.04 10.50
CA PRO A 423 42.97 6.34 11.57
C PRO A 423 43.83 7.24 12.46
N ASP A 424 44.10 8.47 12.05
CA ASP A 424 44.92 9.43 12.79
C ASP A 424 44.07 10.34 13.71
N GLU A 425 42.73 10.31 13.60
CA GLU A 425 41.82 11.11 14.41
C GLU A 425 41.62 10.51 15.79
N GLN A 426 41.58 11.36 16.82
CA GLN A 426 41.29 10.93 18.18
C GLN A 426 39.83 11.20 18.49
N LEU A 427 39.01 10.15 18.49
CA LEU A 427 37.60 10.25 18.86
C LEU A 427 37.43 10.65 20.33
N PRO A 428 36.39 11.44 20.68
CA PRO A 428 36.03 11.70 22.07
C PRO A 428 35.59 10.42 22.80
N GLU A 429 35.28 10.51 24.10
CA GLU A 429 34.62 9.41 24.82
C GLU A 429 33.22 9.14 24.23
N GLU A 430 32.70 7.94 24.48
CA GLU A 430 31.34 7.57 24.07
C GLU A 430 30.30 8.49 24.74
N THR A 431 29.17 8.70 24.06
CA THR A 431 28.11 9.56 24.56
C THR A 431 27.42 8.96 25.79
N ASP A 432 27.19 9.78 26.82
CA ASP A 432 26.57 9.37 28.08
C ASP A 432 25.08 9.77 28.10
N VAL A 433 24.33 9.28 27.11
CA VAL A 433 22.87 9.46 27.06
C VAL A 433 22.20 8.24 27.67
N SER A 434 21.37 8.46 28.70
CA SER A 434 20.64 7.38 29.36
C SER A 434 19.68 6.69 28.40
N ASP A 435 19.81 5.38 28.24
CA ASP A 435 18.86 4.57 27.48
C ASP A 435 17.54 4.47 28.26
N ALA A 436 16.49 5.08 27.69
CA ALA A 436 15.13 5.08 28.22
C ALA A 436 14.20 4.12 27.45
N THR A 437 14.76 3.17 26.67
CA THR A 437 13.99 2.22 25.87
C THR A 437 13.21 1.26 26.79
N PRO A 438 11.88 1.15 26.64
CA PRO A 438 11.09 0.20 27.41
C PRO A 438 11.45 -1.25 27.07
N GLU A 439 11.36 -2.17 28.05
CA GLU A 439 11.57 -3.60 27.79
C GLU A 439 10.52 -4.12 26.79
N VAL A 440 10.93 -4.97 25.83
CA VAL A 440 10.03 -5.46 24.78
C VAL A 440 8.82 -6.20 25.39
N GLY A 441 7.62 -5.72 25.08
CA GLY A 441 6.36 -6.28 25.57
C GLY A 441 5.98 -5.85 27.00
N SER A 442 6.78 -4.98 27.63
CA SER A 442 6.46 -4.39 28.94
C SER A 442 5.37 -3.31 28.86
N THR A 443 5.17 -2.71 27.68
CA THR A 443 4.17 -1.66 27.45
C THR A 443 3.05 -2.14 26.53
N THR A 444 1.90 -1.46 26.60
CA THR A 444 0.84 -1.58 25.60
C THR A 444 1.40 -1.22 24.21
N PRO A 445 1.04 -1.97 23.15
CA PRO A 445 1.36 -1.56 21.78
C PRO A 445 0.71 -0.23 21.42
N GLU A 446 1.29 0.53 20.48
CA GLU A 446 0.69 1.78 20.03
C GLU A 446 -0.78 1.60 19.64
N THR A 447 -1.63 2.44 20.23
CA THR A 447 -3.08 2.34 20.11
C THR A 447 -3.56 3.43 19.17
N PHE A 448 -3.82 3.07 17.90
CA PHE A 448 -4.37 3.98 16.91
C PHE A 448 -5.89 4.07 17.02
N LEU A 449 -6.42 5.30 17.03
CA LEU A 449 -7.86 5.53 17.10
C LEU A 449 -8.48 5.69 15.69
N GLY A 450 -7.70 6.05 14.67
CA GLY A 450 -8.18 6.09 13.30
C GLY A 450 -8.59 4.71 12.77
N SER A 451 -9.71 4.63 12.05
CA SER A 451 -10.28 3.38 11.50
C SER A 451 -9.44 2.62 10.47
N SER A 452 -8.31 3.19 10.03
CA SER A 452 -7.40 2.51 9.09
C SER A 452 -6.33 1.66 9.78
N LYS A 453 -6.05 1.95 11.05
CA LYS A 453 -4.96 1.35 11.82
C LYS A 453 -5.41 0.80 13.17
N ASP A 454 -6.70 0.86 13.50
CA ASP A 454 -7.19 0.32 14.76
C ASP A 454 -6.92 -1.19 14.86
N ARG A 455 -6.48 -1.62 16.06
CA ARG A 455 -6.14 -3.03 16.34
C ARG A 455 -6.76 -3.56 17.62
N ASN A 456 -7.09 -2.68 18.56
CA ASN A 456 -7.41 -3.00 19.94
C ASN A 456 -8.63 -2.20 20.45
N PHE A 457 -9.60 -1.92 19.58
CA PHE A 457 -10.89 -1.38 20.03
C PHE A 457 -11.71 -2.48 20.74
N ALA A 458 -12.17 -2.21 21.95
CA ALA A 458 -12.92 -3.14 22.79
C ALA A 458 -14.39 -2.73 23.03
N GLY A 459 -14.87 -1.68 22.38
CA GLY A 459 -16.26 -1.24 22.53
C GLY A 459 -17.27 -2.20 21.89
N PRO A 460 -18.55 -2.11 22.30
CA PRO A 460 -19.64 -2.88 21.71
C PRO A 460 -19.90 -2.42 20.27
N GLY A 461 -20.08 -3.37 19.35
CA GLY A 461 -20.44 -3.08 17.97
C GLY A 461 -19.26 -3.00 17.01
N GLU A 462 -19.48 -2.36 15.85
CA GLU A 462 -18.50 -2.30 14.77
C GLU A 462 -17.79 -0.95 14.76
N TYR A 463 -16.45 -0.97 14.75
CA TYR A 463 -15.63 0.23 14.64
C TYR A 463 -15.33 0.55 13.18
N ARG A 464 -15.83 1.69 12.67
CA ARG A 464 -15.70 2.08 11.26
C ARG A 464 -15.69 3.58 11.09
N ALA A 465 -15.12 4.05 9.99
CA ALA A 465 -15.18 5.45 9.60
C ALA A 465 -16.62 5.97 9.46
N GLY A 466 -16.89 7.15 9.99
CA GLY A 466 -18.18 7.83 9.98
C GLY A 466 -18.58 8.36 11.36
N GLU A 467 -19.73 9.02 11.42
CA GLU A 467 -20.38 9.41 12.67
C GLU A 467 -21.04 8.19 13.32
N GLY A 468 -20.89 8.06 14.64
CA GLY A 468 -21.46 6.97 15.43
C GLY A 468 -21.62 7.34 16.90
N GLU A 469 -22.58 6.69 17.55
CA GLU A 469 -22.73 6.72 19.00
C GLU A 469 -22.03 5.48 19.58
N TYR A 470 -21.20 5.69 20.60
CA TYR A 470 -20.45 4.64 21.25
C TYR A 470 -20.78 4.60 22.75
N GLU A 471 -20.60 3.43 23.35
CA GLU A 471 -20.82 3.21 24.78
C GLU A 471 -19.66 2.38 25.32
N PHE A 472 -19.23 2.64 26.56
CA PHE A 472 -18.20 1.80 27.17
C PHE A 472 -18.70 0.36 27.39
N PRO A 473 -17.84 -0.66 27.17
CA PRO A 473 -18.17 -2.03 27.50
C PRO A 473 -18.27 -2.21 29.03
N GLU A 474 -19.08 -3.17 29.49
CA GLU A 474 -19.18 -3.51 30.93
C GLU A 474 -17.85 -4.02 31.50
N GLN A 475 -17.06 -4.72 30.66
CA GLN A 475 -15.71 -5.19 30.97
C GLN A 475 -14.82 -4.91 29.77
N GLN A 476 -13.72 -4.20 29.99
CA GLN A 476 -12.70 -3.90 28.99
C GLN A 476 -11.50 -4.82 29.21
N GLN A 477 -10.91 -5.30 28.11
CA GLN A 477 -9.69 -6.11 28.19
C GLN A 477 -8.48 -5.19 28.34
N GLN A 478 -7.40 -5.70 28.94
CA GLN A 478 -6.15 -4.96 29.00
C GLN A 478 -5.58 -4.69 27.61
N ASP A 479 -4.81 -3.60 27.47
CA ASP A 479 -4.15 -3.19 26.23
C ASP A 479 -5.17 -2.81 25.13
N THR A 480 -6.34 -2.28 25.52
CA THR A 480 -7.42 -1.90 24.60
C THR A 480 -8.00 -0.52 24.91
N PHE A 481 -8.68 0.07 23.91
CA PHE A 481 -9.44 1.31 24.08
C PHE A 481 -10.92 1.14 23.76
N ALA A 482 -11.75 2.00 24.35
CA ALA A 482 -13.17 2.11 24.05
C ALA A 482 -13.60 3.59 23.99
N LEU A 483 -14.69 3.86 23.28
CA LEU A 483 -15.29 5.18 23.13
C LEU A 483 -16.65 5.22 23.82
N ASP A 484 -17.02 6.40 24.32
CA ASP A 484 -18.35 6.70 24.87
C ASP A 484 -18.82 8.07 24.34
N GLY A 485 -20.10 8.17 23.99
CA GLY A 485 -20.71 9.36 23.38
C GLY A 485 -20.65 9.39 21.85
N ALA A 486 -20.93 10.57 21.28
CA ALA A 486 -21.03 10.77 19.83
C ALA A 486 -19.67 11.11 19.20
N TRP A 487 -19.14 10.21 18.38
CA TRP A 487 -17.83 10.37 17.73
C TRP A 487 -17.93 10.36 16.21
N THR A 488 -17.10 11.17 15.57
CA THR A 488 -16.76 11.04 14.16
C THR A 488 -15.41 10.32 14.06
N VAL A 489 -15.44 9.08 13.59
CA VAL A 489 -14.25 8.28 13.34
C VAL A 489 -13.77 8.54 11.92
N GLU A 490 -12.55 9.03 11.78
CA GLU A 490 -11.90 9.24 10.49
C GLU A 490 -10.89 8.13 10.21
N THR A 491 -10.19 8.21 9.07
CA THR A 491 -9.16 7.21 8.73
C THR A 491 -7.93 7.29 9.65
N GLN A 492 -7.56 8.49 10.12
CA GLN A 492 -6.33 8.72 10.91
C GLN A 492 -6.58 9.09 12.38
N TYR A 493 -7.75 9.63 12.71
CA TYR A 493 -8.06 10.13 14.05
C TYR A 493 -9.55 9.92 14.38
N VAL A 494 -9.91 10.23 15.63
CA VAL A 494 -11.29 10.41 16.06
C VAL A 494 -11.50 11.82 16.59
N THR A 495 -12.71 12.34 16.46
CA THR A 495 -13.07 13.64 17.03
C THR A 495 -14.53 13.61 17.49
N PRO A 496 -14.90 14.32 18.57
CA PRO A 496 -16.30 14.44 18.98
C PRO A 496 -17.18 15.00 17.86
N THR A 497 -18.39 14.47 17.73
CA THR A 497 -19.35 14.96 16.73
C THR A 497 -19.82 16.37 17.09
N ALA A 498 -20.03 17.22 16.09
CA ALA A 498 -20.46 18.60 16.31
C ALA A 498 -21.76 18.66 17.13
N GLY A 499 -21.75 19.42 18.24
CA GLY A 499 -22.90 19.53 19.14
C GLY A 499 -23.04 18.41 20.17
N ALA A 500 -22.07 17.49 20.29
CA ALA A 500 -22.05 16.45 21.33
C ALA A 500 -21.84 17.01 22.76
N GLY A 501 -21.35 18.25 22.88
CA GLY A 501 -20.97 18.83 24.18
C GLY A 501 -19.80 18.09 24.84
N ASP A 502 -19.70 18.13 26.17
CA ASP A 502 -18.62 17.49 26.94
C ASP A 502 -18.87 15.97 27.19
N GLY A 503 -19.71 15.34 26.38
CA GLY A 503 -20.13 13.95 26.55
C GLY A 503 -19.20 12.90 25.96
N SER A 504 -18.20 13.30 25.16
CA SER A 504 -17.37 12.35 24.41
C SER A 504 -16.13 11.95 25.21
N LYS A 505 -16.01 10.66 25.50
CA LYS A 505 -14.93 10.10 26.32
C LYS A 505 -14.24 8.91 25.67
N ILE A 506 -12.98 8.76 26.00
CA ILE A 506 -12.14 7.62 25.61
C ILE A 506 -11.68 6.92 26.89
N ARG A 507 -11.89 5.61 26.99
CA ARG A 507 -11.31 4.79 28.06
C ARG A 507 -10.19 3.95 27.47
N LEU A 508 -9.00 4.05 28.04
CA LEU A 508 -7.85 3.24 27.68
C LEU A 508 -7.40 2.42 28.89
N ASP A 509 -7.37 1.11 28.71
CA ASP A 509 -6.78 0.15 29.65
C ASP A 509 -5.37 -0.18 29.13
N TYR A 510 -4.35 0.19 29.90
CA TYR A 510 -2.96 0.22 29.47
C TYR A 510 -2.00 -0.42 30.46
N ARG A 511 -0.78 -0.66 29.98
CA ARG A 511 0.41 -1.06 30.72
C ARG A 511 1.57 -0.17 30.29
N GLY A 512 2.22 0.47 31.26
CA GLY A 512 3.37 1.34 31.00
C GLY A 512 3.62 2.31 32.15
N GLN A 513 4.79 2.93 32.18
CA GLN A 513 5.14 4.01 33.11
C GLN A 513 4.67 5.36 32.58
N GLU A 514 4.69 5.52 31.26
CA GLU A 514 4.30 6.74 30.58
C GLU A 514 3.19 6.45 29.58
N VAL A 515 2.17 7.31 29.57
CA VAL A 515 1.18 7.35 28.48
C VAL A 515 1.19 8.73 27.89
N ARG A 516 1.26 8.78 26.56
CA ARG A 516 1.15 10.01 25.78
C ARG A 516 0.07 9.86 24.73
N THR A 517 -0.51 10.98 24.31
CA THR A 517 -1.55 11.01 23.28
C THR A 517 -1.17 12.00 22.19
N VAL A 518 -1.31 11.58 20.93
CA VAL A 518 -1.09 12.44 19.77
C VAL A 518 -2.40 13.13 19.44
N VAL A 519 -2.42 14.45 19.59
CA VAL A 519 -3.63 15.26 19.40
C VAL A 519 -3.38 16.49 18.53
N ALA A 520 -4.45 16.92 17.85
CA ALA A 520 -4.49 18.13 17.05
C ALA A 520 -5.76 18.95 17.35
N GLY A 521 -5.79 20.18 16.85
CA GLY A 521 -6.93 21.08 16.96
C GLY A 521 -6.80 22.03 18.14
N SER A 522 -7.94 22.46 18.69
CA SER A 522 -7.98 23.43 19.77
C SER A 522 -9.06 23.07 20.79
N GLY A 523 -8.70 23.01 22.06
CA GLY A 523 -9.64 22.72 23.14
C GLY A 523 -8.92 22.29 24.41
N THR A 524 -9.68 21.91 25.42
CA THR A 524 -9.14 21.47 26.70
C THR A 524 -9.56 20.03 26.97
N ILE A 525 -8.62 19.10 26.95
CA ILE A 525 -8.88 17.70 27.31
C ILE A 525 -8.77 17.52 28.83
N GLU A 526 -9.61 16.65 29.38
CA GLU A 526 -9.55 16.24 30.79
C GLU A 526 -9.22 14.76 30.88
N VAL A 527 -8.14 14.41 31.57
CA VAL A 527 -7.67 13.02 31.74
C VAL A 527 -7.81 12.64 33.21
N ALA A 528 -8.57 11.60 33.50
CA ALA A 528 -8.71 10.99 34.81
C ALA A 528 -8.08 9.60 34.81
N VAL A 529 -7.15 9.35 35.74
CA VAL A 529 -6.53 8.04 35.91
C VAL A 529 -7.16 7.34 37.11
N GLU A 530 -7.55 6.07 36.96
CA GLU A 530 -8.14 5.29 38.05
C GLU A 530 -7.14 5.14 39.21
N GLY A 531 -7.60 5.42 40.44
CA GLY A 531 -6.73 5.47 41.62
C GLY A 531 -5.77 6.67 41.67
N GLY A 532 -5.73 7.49 40.62
CA GLY A 532 -4.94 8.71 40.51
C GLY A 532 -5.77 9.99 40.64
N GLY A 533 -5.26 11.08 40.05
CA GLY A 533 -5.94 12.37 39.99
C GLY A 533 -6.41 12.71 38.58
N THR A 534 -7.25 13.74 38.49
CA THR A 534 -7.67 14.33 37.22
C THR A 534 -6.71 15.45 36.82
N ARG A 535 -6.33 15.50 35.54
CA ARG A 535 -5.50 16.53 34.94
C ARG A 535 -6.21 17.15 33.75
N THR A 536 -5.95 18.42 33.51
CA THR A 536 -6.52 19.19 32.41
C THR A 536 -5.37 19.68 31.54
N ILE A 537 -5.46 19.45 30.22
CA ILE A 537 -4.40 19.80 29.27
C ILE A 537 -5.02 20.68 28.18
N GLU A 538 -4.43 21.86 27.99
CA GLU A 538 -4.80 22.78 26.92
C GLU A 538 -4.12 22.33 25.62
N ILE A 539 -4.93 22.09 24.60
CA ILE A 539 -4.52 21.70 23.26
C ILE A 539 -4.63 22.94 22.37
N ASP A 540 -3.50 23.38 21.85
CA ASP A 540 -3.39 24.45 20.86
C ASP A 540 -2.16 24.22 19.98
N GLY A 541 -2.03 25.04 18.93
CA GLY A 541 -0.82 25.09 18.11
C GLY A 541 -0.61 23.86 17.23
N THR A 542 0.67 23.50 17.06
CA THR A 542 1.11 22.39 16.20
C THR A 542 0.68 21.04 16.78
N PRO A 543 0.04 20.17 15.99
CA PRO A 543 -0.30 18.82 16.43
C PRO A 543 0.93 18.09 16.96
N ARG A 544 0.85 17.50 18.16
CA ARG A 544 2.01 16.88 18.83
C ARG A 544 1.58 15.83 19.85
N SER A 545 2.56 15.12 20.40
CA SER A 545 2.39 14.16 21.48
C SER A 545 2.38 14.87 22.84
N TYR A 546 1.32 14.68 23.62
CA TYR A 546 1.15 15.22 24.97
C TYR A 546 1.26 14.08 25.99
N ARG A 547 2.10 14.27 27.00
CA ARG A 547 2.20 13.33 28.13
C ARG A 547 1.00 13.46 29.05
N VAL A 548 0.25 12.37 29.20
CA VAL A 548 -0.99 12.32 30.00
C VAL A 548 -0.83 11.55 31.31
N VAL A 549 0.05 10.54 31.33
CA VAL A 549 0.39 9.75 32.52
C VAL A 549 1.91 9.68 32.66
N GLU A 550 2.38 9.74 33.90
CA GLU A 550 3.77 9.52 34.30
C GLU A 550 3.74 8.84 35.68
N ALA A 551 4.35 7.66 35.79
CA ALA A 551 4.41 6.84 37.00
C ALA A 551 5.84 6.36 37.24
N ASP A 552 6.20 6.17 38.52
CA ASP A 552 7.56 5.75 38.92
C ASP A 552 7.83 4.25 38.65
N ASP A 553 6.78 3.41 38.65
CA ASP A 553 6.86 1.97 38.43
C ASP A 553 5.94 1.56 37.27
N PRO A 554 6.32 0.56 36.44
CA PRO A 554 5.48 0.10 35.35
C PRO A 554 4.23 -0.56 35.94
N ALA A 555 3.07 0.01 35.62
CA ALA A 555 1.80 -0.43 36.18
C ALA A 555 0.74 -0.60 35.08
N GLU A 556 -0.19 -1.50 35.38
CA GLU A 556 -1.46 -1.58 34.67
C GLU A 556 -2.36 -0.47 35.19
N GLY A 557 -3.06 0.23 34.30
CA GLY A 557 -3.90 1.35 34.66
C GLY A 557 -5.05 1.56 33.71
N VAL A 558 -6.07 2.24 34.20
CA VAL A 558 -7.20 2.70 33.38
C VAL A 558 -7.19 4.21 33.38
N LEU A 559 -7.19 4.81 32.19
CA LEU A 559 -7.38 6.24 32.02
C LEU A 559 -8.68 6.51 31.25
N GLU A 560 -9.41 7.53 31.68
CA GLU A 560 -10.54 8.09 30.96
C GLU A 560 -10.21 9.52 30.53
N MET A 561 -10.30 9.79 29.23
CA MET A 561 -10.04 11.09 28.65
C MET A 561 -11.34 11.67 28.07
N THR A 562 -11.78 12.80 28.62
CA THR A 562 -12.89 13.61 28.07
C THR A 562 -12.33 14.56 27.03
N VAL A 563 -12.91 14.54 25.84
CA VAL A 563 -12.42 15.28 24.67
C VAL A 563 -13.51 16.25 24.20
N PRO A 564 -13.21 17.55 24.10
CA PRO A 564 -14.18 18.53 23.62
C PRO A 564 -14.24 18.55 22.08
N GLU A 565 -15.33 19.12 21.56
CA GLU A 565 -15.45 19.41 20.12
C GLU A 565 -14.26 20.25 19.63
N GLY A 566 -13.74 19.91 18.45
CA GLY A 566 -12.59 20.60 17.85
C GLY A 566 -11.22 20.01 18.18
N VAL A 567 -11.15 19.03 19.08
CA VAL A 567 -9.93 18.23 19.33
C VAL A 567 -9.99 16.92 18.53
N GLN A 568 -8.89 16.59 17.89
CA GLN A 568 -8.69 15.35 17.14
C GLN A 568 -7.67 14.49 17.88
N VAL A 569 -7.97 13.20 18.08
CA VAL A 569 -7.11 12.24 18.78
C VAL A 569 -6.67 11.15 17.82
N TYR A 570 -5.36 10.98 17.65
CA TYR A 570 -4.77 10.10 16.65
C TYR A 570 -4.37 8.75 17.23
N SER A 571 -3.52 8.76 18.26
CA SER A 571 -3.05 7.56 18.94
C SER A 571 -2.75 7.78 20.43
N PHE A 572 -2.63 6.68 21.17
CA PHE A 572 -1.91 6.62 22.43
C PHE A 572 -0.62 5.83 22.26
N THR A 573 0.44 6.37 22.83
CA THR A 573 1.80 5.81 22.80
C THR A 573 2.33 5.66 24.22
N PHE A 574 3.25 4.73 24.42
CA PHE A 574 3.63 4.27 25.75
C PHE A 574 5.15 4.33 25.98
N GLY A 575 5.54 4.42 27.23
CA GLY A 575 6.92 4.39 27.71
C GLY A 575 7.05 3.66 29.03
#